data_AF-A0A1V5AE19-F1
#
_entry.id   AF-A0A1V5AE19-F1
#
_cell.length_a   1.000
_cell.length_b   1.000
_cell.length_c   1.000
_cell.angle_alpha   90.00
_cell.angle_beta   90.00
_cell.angle_gamma   90.00
#
_symmetry.space_group_name_H-M   'P 1'
#
loop_
_entity.id
_entity.type
_entity.pdbx_description
1 polymer ?
#
loop_
_entity_poly.entity_id
_entity_poly.type
_entity_poly.pdbx_seq_one_letter_code
_entity_poly.pdbx_strand_id
1 'polypeptide(L)'
;MPDILAGLALLFVIGGIAAIYHQSWTVHAIVAVIALALAIYASATGAMLKGRIKGSSTDVFWLHRRIGVSLGAFVLGSIIYGIWIRLQHADPILSSVHGRLGLIILIGMVLQIVPSLVKKDRTAYRGLHMVLGYLLPAILVIDSAWGLHIGVLSETKYLVLVHSISGGLAALAFVWIILETMYPTEMGLGRARIASFAASLLVIAGCWIAGGYNYLTDYGSNVKPAILAGGYPWAHQILMEAKEHVFIFLPIIALSLSLTIYYLDDDRFAGDRRYRRAIAEIACMALLLVLLMFLMGTIVSKAGNTGLEA
;
A
#
# COMPACT_ATOMS: atom_id res chain seq x y z
N MET A 1 4.00 23.40 -18.06
CA MET A 1 2.88 23.17 -18.99
C MET A 1 2.77 21.72 -19.46
N PRO A 2 3.79 21.05 -20.02
CA PRO A 2 3.62 19.69 -20.57
C PRO A 2 3.21 18.64 -19.51
N ASP A 3 3.76 18.69 -18.29
CA ASP A 3 3.37 17.75 -17.22
C ASP A 3 1.91 17.91 -16.77
N ILE A 4 1.40 19.14 -16.79
CA ILE A 4 0.01 19.45 -16.44
C ILE A 4 -0.92 18.90 -17.51
N LEU A 5 -0.57 19.08 -18.79
CA LEU A 5 -1.32 18.52 -19.92
C LEU A 5 -1.33 16.98 -19.88
N ALA A 6 -0.20 16.36 -19.55
CA ALA A 6 -0.13 14.90 -19.36
C ALA A 6 -1.00 14.42 -18.20
N GLY A 7 -0.99 15.15 -17.06
CA GLY A 7 -1.87 14.86 -15.94
C GLY A 7 -3.36 15.00 -16.29
N LEU A 8 -3.73 16.04 -17.05
CA LEU A 8 -5.10 16.23 -17.53
C LEU A 8 -5.52 15.13 -18.51
N ALA A 9 -4.66 14.75 -19.46
CA ALA A 9 -4.93 13.65 -20.38
C ALA A 9 -5.16 12.32 -19.63
N LEU A 10 -4.34 12.05 -18.62
CA LEU A 10 -4.49 10.88 -17.75
C LEU A 10 -5.81 10.92 -16.97
N LEU A 11 -6.18 12.09 -16.44
CA LEU A 11 -7.46 12.30 -15.77
C LEU A 11 -8.65 11.99 -16.70
N PHE A 12 -8.59 12.42 -17.97
CA PHE A 12 -9.62 12.10 -18.97
C PHE A 12 -9.69 10.61 -19.30
N VAL A 13 -8.55 9.92 -19.41
CA VAL A 13 -8.53 8.46 -19.64
C VAL A 13 -9.16 7.72 -18.46
N ILE A 14 -8.79 8.07 -17.23
CA ILE A 14 -9.36 7.46 -16.02
C ILE A 14 -10.86 7.75 -15.94
N GLY A 15 -11.27 9.00 -16.18
CA GLY A 15 -12.68 9.38 -16.22
C GLY A 15 -13.48 8.62 -17.29
N GLY A 16 -12.89 8.38 -18.46
CA GLY A 16 -13.49 7.58 -19.52
C GLY A 16 -13.65 6.11 -19.14
N ILE A 17 -12.62 5.49 -18.56
CA ILE A 17 -12.69 4.09 -18.06
C ILE A 17 -13.74 3.97 -16.96
N ALA A 18 -13.76 4.91 -16.01
CA ALA A 18 -14.75 5.00 -14.96
C ALA A 18 -16.19 5.12 -15.50
N ALA A 19 -16.41 5.92 -16.53
CA ALA A 19 -17.72 6.08 -17.17
C ALA A 19 -18.19 4.82 -17.90
N ILE A 20 -17.28 4.03 -18.48
CA ILE A 20 -17.60 2.78 -19.19
C ILE A 20 -17.91 1.65 -18.19
N TYR A 21 -17.16 1.57 -17.09
CA TYR A 21 -17.23 0.47 -16.10
C TYR A 21 -17.95 0.90 -14.83
N HIS A 22 -19.03 1.64 -15.02
CA HIS A 22 -19.74 2.50 -14.07
C HIS A 22 -20.17 1.88 -12.72
N GLN A 23 -20.00 0.57 -12.51
CA GLN A 23 -20.33 -0.15 -11.27
C GLN A 23 -19.29 -1.18 -10.81
N SER A 24 -18.11 -1.21 -11.42
CA SER A 24 -17.08 -2.18 -11.04
C SER A 24 -16.17 -1.63 -9.94
N TRP A 25 -16.31 -2.15 -8.72
CA TRP A 25 -15.35 -1.95 -7.63
C TRP A 25 -13.91 -2.33 -8.04
N THR A 26 -13.77 -3.23 -9.02
CA THR A 26 -12.46 -3.64 -9.57
C THR A 26 -11.72 -2.47 -10.20
N VAL A 27 -12.43 -1.55 -10.87
CA VAL A 27 -11.80 -0.35 -11.45
C VAL A 27 -11.26 0.57 -10.36
N HIS A 28 -12.04 0.79 -9.29
CA HIS A 28 -11.59 1.59 -8.15
C HIS A 28 -10.39 0.95 -7.43
N ALA A 29 -10.39 -0.38 -7.28
CA ALA A 29 -9.26 -1.12 -6.71
C ALA A 29 -7.99 -1.04 -7.58
N ILE A 30 -8.12 -1.16 -8.90
CA ILE A 30 -6.98 -1.00 -9.84
C ILE A 30 -6.41 0.42 -9.73
N VAL A 31 -7.27 1.43 -9.69
CA VAL A 31 -6.86 2.83 -9.52
C VAL A 31 -6.09 3.02 -8.21
N ALA A 32 -6.55 2.42 -7.11
CA ALA A 32 -5.87 2.45 -5.81
C ALA A 32 -4.48 1.78 -5.86
N VAL A 33 -4.35 0.62 -6.51
CA VAL A 33 -3.06 -0.06 -6.69
C VAL A 33 -2.08 0.78 -7.52
N ILE A 34 -2.55 1.36 -8.63
CA ILE A 34 -1.72 2.24 -9.46
C ILE A 34 -1.29 3.48 -8.68
N ALA A 35 -2.22 4.11 -7.94
CA ALA A 35 -1.92 5.25 -7.09
C ALA A 35 -0.86 4.89 -6.03
N LEU A 36 -0.95 3.72 -5.40
CA LEU A 36 0.04 3.26 -4.43
C LEU A 36 1.42 3.03 -5.07
N ALA A 37 1.47 2.40 -6.25
CA ALA A 37 2.71 2.23 -6.99
C ALA A 37 3.36 3.57 -7.36
N LEU A 38 2.56 4.53 -7.84
CA LEU A 38 3.02 5.89 -8.14
C LEU A 38 3.50 6.61 -6.88
N ALA A 39 2.82 6.45 -5.75
CA ALA A 39 3.20 7.04 -4.47
C ALA A 39 4.55 6.50 -3.97
N ILE A 40 4.74 5.17 -4.00
CA ILE A 40 6.02 4.53 -3.67
C ILE A 40 7.13 5.04 -4.59
N TYR A 41 6.86 5.16 -5.89
CA TYR A 41 7.84 5.63 -6.85
C TYR A 41 8.16 7.12 -6.69
N ALA A 42 7.18 7.95 -6.33
CA ALA A 42 7.38 9.35 -5.97
C ALA A 42 8.27 9.48 -4.73
N SER A 43 8.05 8.67 -3.69
CA SER A 43 8.90 8.63 -2.49
C SER A 43 10.33 8.17 -2.81
N ALA A 44 10.49 7.15 -3.67
CA ALA A 44 11.80 6.66 -4.10
C ALA A 44 12.60 7.73 -4.87
N THR A 45 11.97 8.37 -5.86
CA THR A 45 12.61 9.47 -6.61
C THR A 45 12.89 10.70 -5.73
N GLY A 46 12.04 10.99 -4.75
CA GLY A 46 12.30 12.02 -3.73
C GLY A 46 13.52 11.70 -2.86
N ALA A 47 13.71 10.42 -2.51
CA ALA A 47 14.91 9.96 -1.80
C ALA A 47 16.17 10.03 -2.68
N MET A 48 16.07 9.74 -3.99
CA MET A 48 17.17 9.93 -4.95
C MET A 48 17.61 11.39 -5.05
N LEU A 49 16.67 12.35 -5.06
CA LEU A 49 16.98 13.80 -5.06
C LEU A 49 17.72 14.26 -3.80
N LYS A 50 17.56 13.54 -2.70
CA LYS A 50 18.33 13.77 -1.47
C LYS A 50 19.69 13.08 -1.46
N GLY A 51 20.08 12.42 -2.55
CA GLY A 51 21.29 11.62 -2.64
C GLY A 51 21.23 10.33 -1.81
N ARG A 52 20.06 9.95 -1.28
CA ARG A 52 19.90 8.75 -0.44
C ARG A 52 19.95 7.48 -1.27
N ILE A 53 19.33 7.48 -2.44
CA ILE A 53 19.34 6.38 -3.39
C ILE A 53 20.21 6.79 -4.56
N LYS A 54 21.12 5.92 -5.03
CA LYS A 54 21.95 6.24 -6.21
C LYS A 54 21.04 6.40 -7.42
N GLY A 55 21.11 7.58 -8.05
CA GLY A 55 20.35 7.91 -9.24
C GLY A 55 20.79 7.10 -10.47
N SER A 56 19.86 6.85 -11.40
CA SER A 56 20.22 6.57 -12.79
C SER A 56 20.70 7.86 -13.48
N SER A 57 21.35 7.76 -14.64
CA SER A 57 21.84 8.90 -15.43
C SER A 57 20.74 9.87 -15.93
N THR A 58 19.46 9.55 -15.68
CA THR A 58 18.30 10.36 -16.03
C THR A 58 18.08 11.52 -15.05
N ASP A 59 17.47 12.61 -15.53
CA ASP A 59 17.06 13.75 -14.69
C ASP A 59 15.99 13.32 -13.67
N VAL A 60 16.46 12.97 -12.47
CA VAL A 60 15.63 12.51 -11.35
C VAL A 60 14.62 13.58 -10.93
N PHE A 61 14.95 14.87 -11.08
CA PHE A 61 14.05 15.95 -10.69
C PHE A 61 12.85 16.03 -11.63
N TRP A 62 13.11 15.96 -12.93
CA TRP A 62 12.06 15.87 -13.94
C TRP A 62 11.16 14.65 -13.69
N LEU A 63 11.77 13.49 -13.43
CA LEU A 63 11.04 12.25 -13.19
C LEU A 63 10.17 12.34 -11.92
N HIS A 64 10.73 12.79 -10.80
CA HIS A 64 10.03 12.99 -9.54
C HIS A 64 8.80 13.89 -9.70
N ARG A 65 8.98 15.02 -10.40
CA ARG A 65 7.90 15.97 -10.70
C ARG A 65 6.80 15.30 -11.53
N ARG A 66 7.15 14.58 -12.59
CA ARG A 66 6.18 13.96 -13.50
C ARG A 66 5.37 12.88 -12.81
N ILE A 67 6.01 12.05 -11.99
CA ILE A 67 5.31 11.02 -11.19
C ILE A 67 4.39 11.69 -10.17
N GLY A 68 4.86 12.72 -9.46
CA GLY A 68 4.06 13.45 -8.48
C GLY A 68 2.79 14.06 -9.09
N VAL A 69 2.91 14.69 -10.27
CA VAL A 69 1.73 15.23 -11.00
C VAL A 69 0.80 14.10 -11.45
N SER A 70 1.34 12.98 -11.95
CA SER A 70 0.54 11.83 -12.37
C SER A 70 -0.23 11.21 -11.20
N LEU A 71 0.41 11.06 -10.04
CA LEU A 71 -0.24 10.62 -8.80
C LEU A 71 -1.39 11.56 -8.41
N GLY A 72 -1.16 12.88 -8.44
CA GLY A 72 -2.19 13.86 -8.12
C GLY A 72 -3.40 13.79 -9.06
N ALA A 73 -3.16 13.61 -10.36
CA ALA A 73 -4.22 13.41 -11.34
C ALA A 73 -5.01 12.12 -11.07
N PHE A 74 -4.32 11.02 -10.75
CA PHE A 74 -4.97 9.75 -10.38
C PHE A 74 -5.86 9.88 -9.14
N VAL A 75 -5.35 10.51 -8.07
CA VAL A 75 -6.12 10.74 -6.83
C VAL A 75 -7.34 11.63 -7.09
N LEU A 76 -7.17 12.72 -7.84
CA LEU A 76 -8.26 13.62 -8.18
C LEU A 76 -9.34 12.91 -9.01
N GLY A 77 -8.94 12.12 -10.01
CA GLY A 77 -9.86 11.34 -10.84
C GLY A 77 -10.64 10.30 -10.05
N SER A 78 -9.97 9.59 -9.15
CA SER A 78 -10.60 8.62 -8.24
C SER A 78 -11.67 9.28 -7.38
N ILE A 79 -11.41 10.47 -6.84
CA ILE A 79 -12.37 11.20 -6.01
C ILE A 79 -13.55 11.71 -6.83
N ILE A 80 -13.31 12.29 -8.01
CA ILE A 80 -14.40 12.73 -8.91
C ILE A 80 -15.31 11.54 -9.24
N TYR A 81 -14.72 10.38 -9.55
CA TYR A 81 -15.48 9.16 -9.78
C TYR A 81 -16.27 8.73 -8.54
N GLY A 82 -15.65 8.70 -7.36
CA GLY A 82 -16.33 8.35 -6.11
C GLY A 82 -17.49 9.29 -5.77
N ILE A 83 -17.32 10.60 -6.02
CA ILE A 83 -18.38 11.60 -5.85
C ILE A 83 -19.52 11.32 -6.83
N TRP A 84 -19.20 11.11 -8.11
CA TRP A 84 -20.19 10.81 -9.14
C TRP A 84 -21.05 9.60 -8.77
N ILE A 85 -20.43 8.50 -8.33
CA ILE A 85 -21.15 7.31 -7.87
C ILE A 85 -22.02 7.61 -6.65
N ARG A 86 -21.53 8.36 -5.66
CA ARG A 86 -22.33 8.69 -4.47
C ARG A 86 -23.48 9.65 -4.76
N LEU A 87 -23.33 10.58 -5.69
CA LEU A 87 -24.41 11.46 -6.13
C LEU A 87 -25.57 10.68 -6.74
N GLN A 88 -25.29 9.57 -7.45
CA GLN A 88 -26.32 8.66 -7.95
C GLN A 88 -27.11 7.95 -6.82
N HIS A 89 -26.49 7.78 -5.65
CA HIS A 89 -27.08 7.09 -4.49
C HIS A 89 -27.55 8.06 -3.38
N ALA A 90 -27.49 9.38 -3.59
CA ALA A 90 -27.81 10.43 -2.61
C ALA A 90 -27.03 10.34 -1.27
N ASP A 91 -25.87 9.69 -1.27
CA ASP A 91 -25.07 9.50 -0.05
C ASP A 91 -24.07 10.65 0.19
N PRO A 92 -23.98 11.21 1.40
CA PRO A 92 -22.96 12.20 1.72
C PRO A 92 -21.54 11.62 1.65
N ILE A 93 -20.58 12.33 1.06
CA ILE A 93 -19.18 11.88 0.92
C ILE A 93 -18.51 11.66 2.28
N LEU A 94 -18.77 12.56 3.23
CA LEU A 94 -18.15 12.57 4.56
C LEU A 94 -18.81 11.59 5.55
N SER A 95 -19.84 10.85 5.12
CA SER A 95 -20.49 9.84 5.97
C SER A 95 -19.55 8.65 6.25
N SER A 96 -18.72 8.28 5.27
CA SER A 96 -17.84 7.11 5.35
C SER A 96 -16.39 7.46 5.75
N VAL A 97 -15.72 6.55 6.45
CA VAL A 97 -14.29 6.68 6.79
C VAL A 97 -13.42 6.76 5.53
N HIS A 98 -13.68 5.90 4.53
CA HIS A 98 -13.03 5.94 3.23
C HIS A 98 -13.17 7.32 2.55
N GLY A 99 -14.36 7.92 2.55
CA GLY A 99 -14.57 9.26 1.97
C GLY A 99 -13.79 10.37 2.70
N ARG A 100 -13.69 10.30 4.03
CA ARG A 100 -12.89 11.24 4.83
C ARG A 100 -11.40 11.08 4.57
N LEU A 101 -10.89 9.85 4.52
CA LEU A 101 -9.49 9.54 4.21
C LEU A 101 -9.12 9.98 2.79
N GLY A 102 -9.98 9.72 1.79
CA GLY A 102 -9.83 10.21 0.43
C GLY A 102 -9.69 11.74 0.36
N LEU A 103 -10.50 12.49 1.12
CA LEU A 103 -10.36 13.95 1.21
C LEU A 103 -9.04 14.39 1.85
N ILE A 104 -8.59 13.71 2.91
CA ILE A 104 -7.29 13.98 3.54
C ILE A 104 -6.15 13.75 2.53
N ILE A 105 -6.21 12.66 1.75
CA ILE A 105 -5.24 12.36 0.70
C ILE A 105 -5.26 13.46 -0.36
N LEU A 106 -6.43 13.91 -0.81
CA LEU A 106 -6.54 15.00 -1.79
C LEU A 106 -5.91 16.29 -1.29
N ILE A 107 -6.23 16.69 -0.07
CA ILE A 107 -5.65 17.89 0.56
C ILE A 107 -4.13 17.73 0.64
N GLY A 108 -3.64 16.58 1.08
CA GLY A 108 -2.21 16.27 1.10
C GLY A 108 -1.57 16.36 -0.29
N MET A 109 -2.22 15.83 -1.33
CA MET A 109 -1.74 15.90 -2.72
C MET A 109 -1.72 17.33 -3.27
N VAL A 110 -2.75 18.13 -2.99
CA VAL A 110 -2.79 19.56 -3.35
C VAL A 110 -1.65 20.29 -2.66
N LEU A 111 -1.47 20.07 -1.35
CA LEU A 111 -0.37 20.63 -0.59
C LEU A 111 0.97 20.19 -1.16
N GLN A 112 1.11 19.00 -1.72
CA GLN A 112 2.36 18.53 -2.35
C GLN A 112 2.67 19.17 -3.70
N ILE A 113 1.66 19.26 -4.57
CA ILE A 113 1.85 19.62 -5.98
C ILE A 113 1.79 21.13 -6.19
N VAL A 114 0.83 21.83 -5.58
CA VAL A 114 0.61 23.26 -5.89
C VAL A 114 1.80 24.12 -5.47
N PRO A 115 2.32 24.05 -4.23
CA PRO A 115 3.48 24.85 -3.83
C PRO A 115 4.74 24.50 -4.63
N SER A 116 4.92 23.23 -5.01
CA SER A 116 6.10 22.79 -5.77
C SER A 116 6.08 23.28 -7.22
N LEU A 117 4.90 23.56 -7.79
CA LEU A 117 4.75 24.13 -9.13
C LEU A 117 4.77 25.67 -9.14
N VAL A 118 4.19 26.31 -8.13
CA VAL A 118 3.96 27.78 -8.13
C VAL A 118 5.10 28.55 -7.47
N LYS A 119 5.67 28.05 -6.36
CA LYS A 119 6.69 28.81 -5.62
C LYS A 119 8.05 28.70 -6.29
N LYS A 120 8.68 29.86 -6.51
CA LYS A 120 10.09 29.98 -6.97
C LYS A 120 11.06 29.59 -5.84
N ASP A 121 10.87 30.15 -4.64
CA ASP A 121 11.58 29.73 -3.44
C ASP A 121 10.77 28.70 -2.65
N ARG A 122 11.39 27.55 -2.37
CA ARG A 122 10.77 26.38 -1.76
C ARG A 122 11.40 26.00 -0.42
N THR A 123 12.37 26.79 0.07
CA THR A 123 13.13 26.50 1.30
C THR A 123 12.21 26.27 2.50
N ALA A 124 11.28 27.20 2.76
CA ALA A 124 10.34 27.12 3.88
C ALA A 124 9.34 25.95 3.79
N TYR A 125 9.02 25.48 2.58
CA TYR A 125 8.02 24.42 2.35
C TYR A 125 8.65 23.02 2.27
N ARG A 126 9.97 22.93 2.05
CA ARG A 126 10.68 21.67 1.83
C ARG A 126 10.48 20.65 2.96
N GLY A 127 10.44 21.09 4.21
CA GLY A 127 10.18 20.23 5.37
C GLY A 127 8.84 19.52 5.26
N LEU A 128 7.77 20.29 5.05
CA LEU A 128 6.41 19.79 4.91
C LEU A 128 6.27 18.86 3.69
N HIS A 129 6.87 19.21 2.55
CA HIS A 129 6.93 18.37 1.35
C HIS A 129 7.48 16.97 1.65
N MET A 130 8.58 16.89 2.40
CA MET A 130 9.21 15.62 2.73
C MET A 130 8.33 14.79 3.67
N VAL A 131 7.82 15.40 4.75
CA VAL A 131 6.98 14.70 5.74
C VAL A 131 5.73 14.15 5.08
N LEU A 132 4.99 14.99 4.36
CA LEU A 132 3.79 14.55 3.64
C LEU A 132 4.12 13.49 2.57
N GLY A 133 5.30 13.57 1.94
CA GLY A 133 5.69 12.67 0.85
C GLY A 133 5.97 11.25 1.31
N TYR A 134 6.36 11.09 2.58
CA TYR A 134 6.51 9.78 3.21
C TYR A 134 5.24 9.31 3.93
N LEU A 135 4.37 10.22 4.39
CA LEU A 135 3.11 9.85 5.05
C LEU A 135 2.02 9.43 4.06
N LEU A 136 1.93 10.08 2.90
CA LEU A 136 0.86 9.83 1.92
C LEU A 136 0.75 8.36 1.46
N PRO A 137 1.85 7.63 1.17
CA PRO A 137 1.75 6.20 0.86
C PRO A 137 1.08 5.38 1.97
N ALA A 138 1.36 5.67 3.25
CA ALA A 138 0.77 4.95 4.38
C ALA A 138 -0.73 5.26 4.52
N ILE A 139 -1.13 6.53 4.38
CA ILE A 139 -2.54 6.93 4.41
C ILE A 139 -3.29 6.29 3.23
N LEU A 140 -2.66 6.26 2.04
CA LEU A 140 -3.23 5.64 0.85
C LEU A 140 -3.40 4.12 1.02
N VAL A 141 -2.46 3.43 1.69
CA VAL A 141 -2.64 2.01 2.06
C VAL A 141 -3.86 1.83 2.96
N ILE A 142 -4.01 2.64 4.00
CA ILE A 142 -5.13 2.55 4.93
C ILE A 142 -6.45 2.78 4.19
N ASP A 143 -6.51 3.83 3.37
CA ASP A 143 -7.69 4.17 2.58
C ASP A 143 -8.04 3.09 1.55
N SER A 144 -7.04 2.57 0.84
CA SER A 144 -7.22 1.52 -0.17
C SER A 144 -7.70 0.21 0.46
N ALA A 145 -7.14 -0.17 1.62
CA ALA A 145 -7.59 -1.34 2.36
C ALA A 145 -9.04 -1.16 2.84
N TRP A 146 -9.40 0.05 3.30
CA TRP A 146 -10.77 0.37 3.70
C TRP A 146 -11.76 0.29 2.53
N GLY A 147 -11.41 0.89 1.39
CA GLY A 147 -12.22 0.87 0.18
C GLY A 147 -12.39 -0.54 -0.38
N LEU A 148 -11.31 -1.33 -0.43
CA LEU A 148 -11.34 -2.71 -0.88
C LEU A 148 -12.18 -3.58 0.04
N HIS A 149 -12.06 -3.40 1.35
CA HIS A 149 -12.84 -4.15 2.33
C HIS A 149 -14.35 -3.91 2.16
N ILE A 150 -14.77 -2.65 2.03
CA ILE A 150 -16.18 -2.31 1.73
C ILE A 150 -16.60 -2.90 0.38
N GLY A 151 -15.77 -2.77 -0.65
CA GLY A 151 -16.11 -3.24 -2.01
C GLY A 151 -16.18 -4.76 -2.16
N VAL A 152 -15.43 -5.52 -1.34
CA VAL A 152 -15.39 -6.98 -1.39
C VAL A 152 -16.41 -7.63 -0.46
N LEU A 153 -16.56 -7.11 0.75
CA LEU A 153 -17.38 -7.74 1.79
C LEU A 153 -18.75 -7.10 1.98
N SER A 154 -19.02 -5.93 1.41
CA SER A 154 -20.26 -5.14 1.60
C SER A 154 -20.60 -4.73 3.05
N GLU A 155 -19.88 -5.25 4.04
CA GLU A 155 -20.00 -4.96 5.46
C GLU A 155 -18.63 -4.70 6.11
N THR A 156 -18.62 -4.20 7.35
CA THR A 156 -17.37 -3.93 8.07
C THR A 156 -16.98 -5.07 9.02
N LYS A 157 -16.20 -6.05 8.55
CA LYS A 157 -15.49 -7.03 9.40
C LYS A 157 -14.17 -6.47 9.95
N TYR A 158 -14.21 -5.85 11.12
CA TYR A 158 -13.07 -5.12 11.71
C TYR A 158 -11.75 -5.92 11.75
N LEU A 159 -11.79 -7.22 12.06
CA LEU A 159 -10.57 -8.05 12.10
C LEU A 159 -9.94 -8.23 10.73
N VAL A 160 -10.77 -8.43 9.69
CA VAL A 160 -10.30 -8.53 8.29
C VAL A 160 -9.72 -7.20 7.82
N LEU A 161 -10.37 -6.09 8.19
CA LEU A 161 -9.89 -4.75 7.89
C LEU A 161 -8.54 -4.45 8.56
N VAL A 162 -8.40 -4.73 9.86
CA VAL A 162 -7.12 -4.58 10.59
C VAL A 162 -6.04 -5.44 9.95
N HIS A 163 -6.34 -6.71 9.68
CA HIS A 163 -5.42 -7.63 8.99
C HIS A 163 -4.93 -7.06 7.65
N SER A 164 -5.85 -6.56 6.83
CA SER A 164 -5.57 -5.97 5.52
C SER A 164 -4.71 -4.71 5.62
N ILE A 165 -5.05 -3.79 6.53
CA ILE A 165 -4.27 -2.56 6.76
C ILE A 165 -2.86 -2.91 7.25
N SER A 166 -2.75 -3.81 8.22
CA SER A 166 -1.46 -4.23 8.76
C SER A 166 -0.56 -4.87 7.71
N GLY A 167 -1.11 -5.69 6.82
CA GLY A 167 -0.36 -6.27 5.70
C GLY A 167 0.20 -5.20 4.76
N GLY A 168 -0.62 -4.23 4.37
CA GLY A 168 -0.17 -3.13 3.51
C GLY A 168 0.90 -2.24 4.17
N LEU A 169 0.74 -1.93 5.46
CA LEU A 169 1.75 -1.15 6.19
C LEU A 169 3.04 -1.93 6.41
N ALA A 170 2.96 -3.25 6.63
CA ALA A 170 4.13 -4.13 6.71
C ALA A 170 4.88 -4.16 5.36
N ALA A 171 4.16 -4.21 4.24
CA ALA A 171 4.77 -4.12 2.91
C ALA A 171 5.58 -2.82 2.72
N LEU A 172 5.04 -1.66 3.15
CA LEU A 172 5.77 -0.39 3.12
C LEU A 172 7.02 -0.43 4.03
N ALA A 173 6.91 -1.03 5.22
CA ALA A 173 8.04 -1.19 6.12
C ALA A 173 9.13 -2.10 5.52
N PHE A 174 8.78 -3.20 4.84
CA PHE A 174 9.74 -4.04 4.12
C PHE A 174 10.44 -3.30 2.99
N VAL A 175 9.71 -2.50 2.19
CA VAL A 175 10.31 -1.61 1.19
C VAL A 175 11.32 -0.67 1.84
N TRP A 176 11.00 -0.09 3.00
CA TRP A 176 11.92 0.78 3.72
C TRP A 176 13.20 0.05 4.16
N ILE A 177 13.09 -1.17 4.69
CA ILE A 177 14.25 -2.00 5.07
C ILE A 177 15.13 -2.28 3.86
N ILE A 178 14.55 -2.64 2.71
CA ILE A 178 15.28 -2.86 1.46
C ILE A 178 16.05 -1.59 1.06
N LEU A 179 15.43 -0.42 1.18
CA LEU A 179 16.09 0.84 0.83
C LEU A 179 17.26 1.17 1.77
N GLU A 180 17.08 1.05 3.08
CA GLU A 180 18.17 1.35 4.05
C GLU A 180 19.35 0.38 3.91
N THR A 181 19.09 -0.88 3.57
CA THR A 181 20.13 -1.90 3.39
C THR A 181 20.86 -1.76 2.05
N MET A 182 20.14 -1.47 0.97
CA MET A 182 20.73 -1.29 -0.37
C MET A 182 21.46 0.05 -0.51
N TYR A 183 20.99 1.08 0.20
CA TYR A 183 21.54 2.44 0.15
C TYR A 183 21.82 2.96 1.57
N PRO A 184 22.91 2.50 2.19
CA PRO A 184 23.21 2.78 3.58
C PRO A 184 23.58 4.24 3.76
N THR A 185 23.23 4.78 4.91
CA THR A 185 23.62 6.12 5.38
C THR A 185 24.03 5.99 6.85
N GLU A 186 24.66 7.01 7.43
CA GLU A 186 25.11 6.98 8.83
C GLU A 186 23.99 6.61 9.81
N MET A 187 22.79 7.17 9.63
CA MET A 187 21.62 6.82 10.47
C MET A 187 20.75 5.68 9.87
N GLY A 188 21.25 4.99 8.85
CA GLY A 188 20.49 3.99 8.09
C GLY A 188 20.12 2.77 8.91
N LEU A 189 21.06 2.26 9.72
CA LEU A 189 20.82 1.10 10.57
C LEU A 189 19.75 1.38 11.62
N GLY A 190 19.79 2.53 12.29
CA GLY A 190 18.77 2.92 13.27
C GLY A 190 17.36 2.96 12.68
N ARG A 191 17.21 3.50 11.46
CA ARG A 191 15.92 3.50 10.76
C ARG A 191 15.51 2.11 10.28
N ALA A 192 16.46 1.28 9.83
CA ALA A 192 16.20 -0.11 9.47
C ALA A 192 15.71 -0.91 10.69
N ARG A 193 16.27 -0.68 11.88
CA ARG A 193 15.78 -1.28 13.14
C ARG A 193 14.33 -0.90 13.41
N ILE A 194 13.99 0.39 13.37
CA ILE A 194 12.61 0.87 13.58
C ILE A 194 11.66 0.24 12.55
N ALA A 195 12.02 0.26 11.26
CA ALA A 195 11.21 -0.32 10.19
C ALA A 195 11.04 -1.83 10.36
N SER A 196 12.09 -2.55 10.74
CA SER A 196 12.05 -4.00 10.97
C SER A 196 11.20 -4.39 12.17
N PHE A 197 11.27 -3.62 13.26
CA PHE A 197 10.42 -3.81 14.42
C PHE A 197 8.95 -3.55 14.08
N ALA A 198 8.66 -2.45 13.37
CA ALA A 198 7.32 -2.12 12.91
C ALA A 198 6.77 -3.22 11.97
N ALA A 199 7.56 -3.69 11.00
CA ALA A 199 7.18 -4.77 10.11
C ALA A 199 6.87 -6.06 10.90
N SER A 200 7.74 -6.45 11.84
CA SER A 200 7.52 -7.62 12.69
C SER A 200 6.24 -7.49 13.53
N LEU A 201 6.00 -6.33 14.15
CA LEU A 201 4.80 -6.09 14.95
C LEU A 201 3.53 -6.15 14.08
N LEU A 202 3.53 -5.51 12.92
CA LEU A 202 2.40 -5.50 12.00
C LEU A 202 2.10 -6.90 11.46
N VAL A 203 3.12 -7.69 11.12
CA VAL A 203 2.96 -9.08 10.67
C VAL A 203 2.44 -9.97 11.80
N ILE A 204 3.01 -9.88 13.01
CA ILE A 204 2.62 -10.76 14.12
C ILE A 204 1.25 -10.36 14.67
N ALA A 205 1.08 -9.13 15.15
CA ALA A 205 -0.15 -8.72 15.81
C ALA A 205 -1.27 -8.48 14.79
N GLY A 206 -0.96 -7.73 13.73
CA GLY A 206 -1.94 -7.31 12.74
C GLY A 206 -2.32 -8.42 11.76
N CYS A 207 -1.34 -9.13 11.21
CA CYS A 207 -1.65 -10.17 10.23
C CYS A 207 -1.93 -11.53 10.88
N TRP A 208 -1.00 -12.01 11.72
CA TRP A 208 -1.04 -13.38 12.23
C TRP A 208 -2.07 -13.58 13.33
N ILE A 209 -2.04 -12.75 14.38
CA ILE A 209 -3.00 -12.85 15.48
C ILE A 209 -4.41 -12.46 15.01
N ALA A 210 -4.60 -11.27 14.44
CA ALA A 210 -5.96 -10.84 14.04
C ALA A 210 -6.52 -11.71 12.91
N GLY A 211 -5.70 -12.04 11.90
CA GLY A 211 -6.11 -12.92 10.79
C GLY A 211 -6.36 -14.36 11.24
N GLY A 212 -5.50 -14.92 12.10
CA GLY A 212 -5.66 -16.25 12.67
C GLY A 212 -6.88 -16.36 13.58
N TYR A 213 -7.16 -15.34 14.39
CA TYR A 213 -8.37 -15.29 15.22
C TYR A 213 -9.64 -15.25 14.36
N ASN A 214 -9.68 -14.43 13.31
CA ASN A 214 -10.80 -14.41 12.36
C ASN A 214 -10.95 -15.76 11.64
N TYR A 215 -9.83 -16.41 11.32
CA TYR A 215 -9.83 -17.72 10.70
C TYR A 215 -10.51 -18.78 11.59
N LEU A 216 -10.17 -18.78 12.89
CA LEU A 216 -10.72 -19.74 13.85
C LEU A 216 -12.18 -19.47 14.22
N THR A 217 -12.62 -18.21 14.22
CA THR A 217 -13.95 -17.83 14.74
C THR A 217 -15.02 -17.64 13.67
N ASP A 218 -14.68 -17.15 12.48
CA ASP A 218 -15.64 -16.84 11.41
C ASP A 218 -15.38 -17.67 10.14
N TYR A 219 -14.12 -17.83 9.75
CA TYR A 219 -13.82 -18.43 8.45
C TYR A 219 -14.25 -19.90 8.37
N GLY A 220 -13.87 -20.74 9.34
CA GLY A 220 -14.14 -22.18 9.29
C GLY A 220 -15.63 -22.55 9.32
N SER A 221 -16.42 -21.79 10.10
CA SER A 221 -17.84 -22.05 10.34
C SER A 221 -18.74 -21.41 9.29
N ASN A 222 -18.44 -20.20 8.83
CA ASN A 222 -19.34 -19.42 7.97
C ASN A 222 -18.81 -19.32 6.54
N VAL A 223 -17.55 -18.90 6.38
CA VAL A 223 -17.02 -18.53 5.06
C VAL A 223 -16.61 -19.76 4.25
N LYS A 224 -15.93 -20.74 4.85
CA LYS A 224 -15.48 -21.96 4.17
C LYS A 224 -16.65 -22.75 3.56
N PRO A 225 -17.74 -23.07 4.29
CA PRO A 225 -18.88 -23.77 3.72
C PRO A 225 -19.51 -23.00 2.55
N ALA A 226 -19.65 -21.68 2.69
CA ALA A 226 -20.19 -20.82 1.63
C ALA A 226 -19.32 -20.85 0.36
N ILE A 227 -17.99 -20.81 0.48
CA ILE A 227 -17.08 -20.93 -0.69
C ILE A 227 -17.24 -22.29 -1.37
N LEU A 228 -17.29 -23.38 -0.58
CA LEU A 228 -17.35 -24.73 -1.11
C LEU A 228 -18.70 -25.06 -1.77
N ALA A 229 -19.79 -24.48 -1.28
CA ALA A 229 -21.12 -24.59 -1.87
C ALA A 229 -21.35 -23.62 -3.05
N GLY A 230 -20.61 -22.51 -3.09
CA GLY A 230 -20.73 -21.48 -4.12
C GLY A 230 -20.05 -21.82 -5.45
N GLY A 231 -20.03 -20.85 -6.37
CA GLY A 231 -19.50 -21.04 -7.73
C GLY A 231 -17.96 -21.15 -7.85
N TYR A 232 -17.22 -20.96 -6.75
CA TYR A 232 -15.75 -20.90 -6.76
C TYR A 232 -15.08 -21.74 -5.67
N PRO A 233 -15.37 -23.06 -5.56
CA PRO A 233 -14.82 -23.91 -4.50
C PRO A 233 -13.28 -24.02 -4.55
N TRP A 234 -12.69 -23.88 -5.74
CA TRP A 234 -11.24 -23.87 -5.96
C TRP A 234 -10.52 -22.77 -5.15
N ALA A 235 -11.22 -21.67 -4.83
CA ALA A 235 -10.64 -20.58 -4.04
C ALA A 235 -10.28 -21.06 -2.63
N HIS A 236 -11.08 -21.97 -2.05
CA HIS A 236 -10.72 -22.63 -0.81
C HIS A 236 -9.62 -23.68 -1.06
N GLN A 237 -9.90 -24.62 -1.96
CA GLN A 237 -9.10 -25.84 -2.17
C GLN A 237 -7.66 -25.58 -2.60
N ILE A 238 -7.38 -24.46 -3.26
CA ILE A 238 -6.05 -24.11 -3.75
C ILE A 238 -5.52 -22.89 -3.00
N LEU A 239 -6.21 -21.75 -3.06
CA LEU A 239 -5.65 -20.50 -2.56
C LEU A 239 -5.64 -20.43 -1.03
N MET A 240 -6.71 -20.83 -0.34
CA MET A 240 -6.66 -20.82 1.13
C MET A 240 -5.69 -21.85 1.69
N GLU A 241 -5.69 -23.06 1.15
CA GLU A 241 -4.74 -24.09 1.56
C GLU A 241 -3.29 -23.58 1.39
N ALA A 242 -2.94 -23.00 0.24
CA ALA A 242 -1.62 -22.40 0.03
C ALA A 242 -1.34 -21.23 0.98
N LYS A 243 -2.34 -20.36 1.23
CA LYS A 243 -2.22 -19.23 2.16
C LYS A 243 -1.90 -19.71 3.56
N GLU A 244 -2.56 -20.75 4.06
CA GLU A 244 -2.36 -21.27 5.43
C GLU A 244 -0.90 -21.70 5.65
N HIS A 245 -0.28 -22.30 4.65
CA HIS A 245 1.13 -22.69 4.72
C HIS A 245 2.06 -21.47 4.72
N VAL A 246 1.87 -20.52 3.79
CA VAL A 246 2.69 -19.31 3.71
C VAL A 246 2.51 -18.41 4.95
N PHE A 247 1.29 -18.35 5.48
CA PHE A 247 0.90 -17.53 6.62
C PHE A 247 1.70 -17.86 7.89
N ILE A 248 2.06 -19.12 8.11
CA ILE A 248 2.83 -19.56 9.28
C ILE A 248 4.30 -19.09 9.21
N PHE A 249 4.88 -19.02 8.02
CA PHE A 249 6.29 -18.63 7.86
C PHE A 249 6.54 -17.12 7.96
N LEU A 250 5.56 -16.29 7.59
CA LEU A 250 5.71 -14.84 7.57
C LEU A 250 6.10 -14.23 8.95
N PRO A 251 5.46 -14.59 10.08
CA PRO A 251 5.87 -14.15 11.41
C PRO A 251 7.32 -14.52 11.75
N ILE A 252 7.73 -15.74 11.39
CA ILE A 252 9.08 -16.25 11.65
C ILE A 252 10.09 -15.41 10.86
N ILE A 253 9.87 -15.24 9.56
CA ILE A 253 10.75 -14.45 8.69
C ILE A 253 10.84 -13.00 9.20
N ALA A 254 9.71 -12.37 9.52
CA ALA A 254 9.67 -10.98 9.97
C ALA A 254 10.38 -10.78 11.31
N LEU A 255 10.17 -11.68 12.27
CA LEU A 255 10.83 -11.65 13.57
C LEU A 255 12.33 -11.91 13.43
N SER A 256 12.74 -12.93 12.68
CA SER A 256 14.14 -13.23 12.43
C SER A 256 14.86 -12.07 11.74
N LEU A 257 14.22 -11.42 10.76
CA LEU A 257 14.75 -10.21 10.12
C LEU A 257 14.92 -9.07 11.13
N SER A 258 13.91 -8.82 11.98
CA SER A 258 13.97 -7.77 13.00
C SER A 258 15.07 -8.03 14.03
N LEU A 259 15.22 -9.27 14.52
CA LEU A 259 16.27 -9.64 15.46
C LEU A 259 17.66 -9.51 14.81
N THR A 260 17.80 -9.93 13.55
CA THR A 260 19.06 -9.84 12.80
C THR A 260 19.52 -8.39 12.67
N ILE A 261 18.62 -7.48 12.29
CA ILE A 261 18.93 -6.06 12.15
C ILE A 261 19.15 -5.39 13.52
N TYR A 262 18.46 -5.85 14.56
CA TYR A 262 18.61 -5.33 15.93
C TYR A 262 20.02 -5.56 16.48
N TYR A 263 20.55 -6.79 16.36
CA TYR A 263 21.87 -7.17 16.87
C TYR A 263 23.04 -6.81 15.95
N LEU A 264 22.76 -6.32 14.74
CA LEU A 264 23.80 -5.87 13.82
C LEU A 264 24.46 -4.60 14.35
N ASP A 265 25.79 -4.50 14.30
CA ASP A 265 26.55 -3.29 14.61
C ASP A 265 26.73 -2.37 13.37
N ASP A 266 27.06 -1.09 13.63
CA ASP A 266 27.19 -0.08 12.59
C ASP A 266 28.38 -0.35 11.64
N ASP A 267 29.49 -0.87 12.17
CA ASP A 267 30.71 -1.16 11.41
C ASP A 267 30.46 -2.25 10.35
N ARG A 268 29.81 -3.34 10.75
CA ARG A 268 29.43 -4.45 9.89
C ARG A 268 28.34 -4.04 8.91
N PHE A 269 27.37 -3.23 9.34
CA PHE A 269 26.37 -2.68 8.43
C PHE A 269 27.01 -1.81 7.35
N ALA A 270 27.91 -0.90 7.70
CA ALA A 270 28.59 -0.03 6.74
C ALA A 270 29.55 -0.82 5.83
N GLY A 271 30.36 -1.70 6.43
CA GLY A 271 31.49 -2.37 5.78
C GLY A 271 31.14 -3.61 4.97
N ASP A 272 30.07 -4.35 5.29
CA ASP A 272 29.76 -5.63 4.62
C ASP A 272 28.56 -5.50 3.67
N ARG A 273 28.86 -5.23 2.39
CA ARG A 273 27.86 -5.17 1.33
C ARG A 273 27.14 -6.51 1.11
N ARG A 274 27.81 -7.65 1.30
CA ARG A 274 27.22 -8.98 1.09
C ARG A 274 26.18 -9.26 2.16
N TYR A 275 26.50 -8.92 3.41
CA TYR A 275 25.58 -9.04 4.53
C TYR A 275 24.33 -8.17 4.35
N ARG A 276 24.49 -6.90 3.97
CA ARG A 276 23.34 -6.03 3.66
C ARG A 276 22.49 -6.55 2.51
N ARG A 277 23.10 -7.10 1.47
CA ARG A 277 22.36 -7.72 0.36
C ARG A 277 21.54 -8.91 0.83
N ALA A 278 22.08 -9.77 1.69
CA ALA A 278 21.32 -10.89 2.25
C ALA A 278 20.10 -10.42 3.07
N ILE A 279 20.26 -9.36 3.89
CA ILE A 279 19.12 -8.74 4.60
C ILE A 279 18.08 -8.21 3.59
N ALA A 280 18.52 -7.52 2.54
CA ALA A 280 17.63 -6.99 1.51
C ALA A 280 16.87 -8.11 0.77
N GLU A 281 17.53 -9.24 0.48
CA GLU A 281 16.92 -10.42 -0.16
C GLU A 281 15.85 -11.05 0.73
N ILE A 282 16.11 -11.21 2.04
CA ILE A 282 15.12 -11.70 3.00
C ILE A 282 13.93 -10.73 3.12
N ALA A 283 14.19 -9.42 3.19
CA ALA A 283 13.14 -8.42 3.21
C ALA A 283 12.32 -8.40 1.91
N CYS A 284 12.95 -8.62 0.76
CA CYS A 284 12.29 -8.74 -0.54
C CYS A 284 11.40 -9.99 -0.60
N MET A 285 11.89 -11.13 -0.11
CA MET A 285 11.09 -12.34 0.02
C MET A 285 9.87 -12.11 0.92
N ALA A 286 10.06 -11.50 2.09
CA ALA A 286 8.96 -11.18 3.01
C ALA A 286 7.92 -10.25 2.36
N LEU A 287 8.38 -9.21 1.65
CA LEU A 287 7.52 -8.31 0.87
C LEU A 287 6.68 -9.07 -0.16
N LEU A 288 7.31 -9.92 -0.97
CA LEU A 288 6.63 -10.70 -2.00
C LEU A 288 5.57 -11.63 -1.38
N LEU A 289 5.90 -12.29 -0.27
CA LEU A 289 4.95 -13.15 0.44
C LEU A 289 3.77 -12.35 1.01
N VAL A 290 4.00 -11.16 1.59
CA VAL A 290 2.91 -10.29 2.07
C VAL A 290 1.99 -9.87 0.92
N LEU A 291 2.55 -9.45 -0.21
CA LEU A 291 1.77 -9.05 -1.39
C LEU A 291 0.98 -10.23 -1.98
N LEU A 292 1.59 -11.42 -2.03
CA LEU A 292 0.92 -12.64 -2.46
C LEU A 292 -0.23 -13.02 -1.51
N MET A 293 -0.01 -12.94 -0.20
CA MET A 293 -1.04 -13.20 0.82
C MET A 293 -2.21 -12.22 0.71
N PHE A 294 -1.92 -10.94 0.46
CA PHE A 294 -2.94 -9.93 0.20
C PHE A 294 -3.78 -10.29 -1.02
N LEU A 295 -3.13 -10.58 -2.16
CA LEU A 295 -3.82 -10.96 -3.40
C LEU A 295 -4.71 -12.19 -3.19
N MET A 296 -4.16 -13.29 -2.68
CA MET A 296 -4.94 -14.50 -2.44
C MET A 296 -6.07 -14.25 -1.42
N GLY A 297 -5.83 -13.40 -0.42
CA GLY A 297 -6.83 -12.95 0.55
C GLY A 297 -8.03 -12.28 -0.10
N THR A 298 -7.79 -11.35 -1.01
CA THR A 298 -8.88 -10.65 -1.72
C THR A 298 -9.74 -11.60 -2.56
N ILE A 299 -9.12 -12.58 -3.23
CA ILE A 299 -9.83 -13.57 -4.04
C ILE A 299 -10.69 -14.47 -3.15
N VAL A 300 -10.12 -14.97 -2.05
CA VAL A 300 -10.85 -15.82 -1.08
C VAL A 300 -12.01 -15.05 -0.45
N SER A 301 -11.79 -13.80 -0.02
CA SER A 301 -12.85 -12.96 0.55
C SER A 301 -13.96 -12.70 -0.45
N LYS A 302 -13.63 -12.47 -1.73
CA LYS A 302 -14.65 -12.29 -2.76
C LYS A 302 -15.45 -13.57 -3.02
N ALA A 303 -14.78 -14.72 -3.12
CA ALA A 303 -15.43 -16.01 -3.28
C ALA A 303 -16.38 -16.31 -2.11
N GLY A 304 -15.94 -16.00 -0.89
CA GLY A 304 -16.76 -16.14 0.33
C GLY A 304 -18.00 -15.25 0.29
N ASN A 305 -17.85 -13.98 -0.06
CA ASN A 305 -18.98 -13.07 -0.17
C ASN A 305 -19.99 -13.54 -1.24
N THR A 306 -19.51 -13.93 -2.42
CA THR A 306 -20.42 -14.45 -3.48
C THR A 306 -21.09 -15.76 -3.10
N GLY A 307 -20.44 -16.59 -2.28
CA GLY A 307 -21.04 -17.83 -1.79
C GLY A 307 -22.08 -17.61 -0.70
N LEU A 308 -21.98 -16.53 0.08
CA LEU A 308 -22.97 -16.15 1.10
C LEU A 308 -24.21 -15.48 0.50
N GLU A 309 -24.09 -14.90 -0.69
CA GLU A 309 -25.18 -14.27 -1.44
C GLU A 309 -26.01 -15.25 -2.30
N ALA A 310 -25.51 -16.48 -2.51
CA ALA A 310 -26.10 -17.50 -3.38
C ALA A 310 -27.04 -18.44 -2.61
#